data_AF-A0A0C2CQV9-F1
#
_entry.id   AF-A0A0C2CQV9-F1
#
_cell.length_a   1.000
_cell.length_b   1.000
_cell.length_c   1.000
_cell.angle_alpha   90.00
_cell.angle_beta   90.00
_cell.angle_gamma   90.00
#
_symmetry.space_group_name_H-M   'P 1'
#
loop_
_entity.id
_entity.type
_entity.pdbx_description
1 polymer ?
#
loop_
_entity_poly.entity_id
_entity_poly.type
_entity_poly.pdbx_seq_one_letter_code
_entity_poly.pdbx_strand_id
1 'polypeptide(L)' 'MRVLAGQTFTGRAGTDKFDCSEMLDGRPWTYQTDYFGYVGTMHVLIQNKYAEVIKQGGVYKLTGSMKRFLSR' A
#
# COMPACT_ATOMS: atom_id res chain seq x y z
N MET A 1 12.86 10.60 -13.22
CA MET A 1 11.48 11.06 -13.02
C MET A 1 11.50 12.46 -12.46
N ARG A 2 11.14 13.49 -13.25
CA ARG A 2 11.09 14.91 -12.82
C ARG A 2 9.72 15.58 -13.05
N VAL A 3 8.72 14.82 -13.49
CA VAL A 3 7.45 15.35 -13.98
C VAL A 3 6.61 16.02 -12.88
N LEU A 4 6.78 15.62 -11.61
CA LEU A 4 5.98 16.13 -10.47
C LEU A 4 6.87 16.66 -9.33
N ALA A 5 8.10 17.08 -9.62
CA ALA A 5 9.03 17.54 -8.58
C ALA A 5 8.46 18.75 -7.83
N GLY A 6 8.24 18.60 -6.51
CA GLY A 6 7.69 19.65 -5.64
C GLY A 6 6.17 19.72 -5.55
N GLN A 7 5.43 18.90 -6.30
CA GLN A 7 3.98 18.79 -6.14
C GLN A 7 3.62 17.71 -5.12
N THR A 8 2.61 17.97 -4.31
CA THR A 8 2.02 17.02 -3.36
C THR A 8 0.52 16.96 -3.55
N PHE A 9 -0.05 15.77 -3.42
CA PHE A 9 -1.48 15.53 -3.52
C PHE A 9 -2.06 15.19 -2.16
N THR A 10 -3.32 15.56 -1.95
CA THR A 10 -4.09 15.25 -0.74
C THR A 10 -5.47 14.78 -1.18
N GLY A 11 -5.90 13.62 -0.69
CA GLY A 11 -7.15 13.00 -1.09
C GLY A 11 -7.07 11.49 -1.01
N ARG A 12 -8.22 10.83 -0.99
CA ARG A 12 -8.34 9.37 -1.05
C ARG A 12 -8.67 8.94 -2.48
N ALA A 13 -8.27 7.72 -2.84
CA ALA A 13 -8.69 7.12 -4.11
C ALA A 13 -10.18 6.78 -4.10
N GLY A 14 -10.77 6.62 -2.90
CA GLY A 14 -12.20 6.35 -2.72
C GLY A 14 -12.59 4.89 -3.00
N THR A 15 -11.60 4.03 -3.27
CA THR A 15 -11.78 2.59 -3.42
C THR A 15 -11.23 1.89 -2.19
N ASP A 16 -12.06 1.05 -1.56
CA ASP A 16 -11.64 0.28 -0.40
C ASP A 16 -10.43 -0.59 -0.73
N LYS A 17 -9.46 -0.66 0.20
CA LYS A 17 -8.22 -1.46 0.11
C LYS A 17 -7.19 -0.98 -0.92
N PHE A 18 -7.41 0.16 -1.58
CA PHE A 18 -6.45 0.75 -2.51
C PHE A 18 -5.80 2.05 -2.00
N ASP A 19 -6.32 2.62 -0.92
CA ASP A 19 -5.74 3.81 -0.28
C ASP A 19 -4.40 3.48 0.37
N CYS A 20 -3.34 4.22 0.03
CA CYS A 20 -2.02 4.06 0.63
C CYS A 20 -2.00 4.56 2.09
N SER A 21 -0.93 4.24 2.83
CA SER A 21 -0.77 4.62 4.24
C SER A 21 -0.95 6.12 4.49
N GLU A 22 -0.39 6.95 3.60
CA GLU A 22 -0.44 8.40 3.66
C GLU A 22 -1.86 8.91 3.41
N MET A 23 -2.60 8.31 2.47
CA MET A 23 -4.02 8.61 2.21
C MET A 23 -4.90 8.28 3.42
N LEU A 24 -4.64 7.15 4.07
CA LEU A 24 -5.37 6.72 5.28
C LEU A 24 -5.12 7.66 6.46
N ASP A 25 -3.88 8.16 6.60
CA ASP A 25 -3.49 9.14 7.61
C ASP A 25 -3.89 10.59 7.25
N GLY A 26 -4.40 10.84 6.05
CA GLY A 26 -4.68 12.20 5.56
C GLY A 26 -3.43 13.05 5.32
N ARG A 27 -2.27 12.41 5.14
CA ARG A 27 -0.99 13.08 4.87
C ARG A 27 -0.82 13.33 3.36
N PRO A 28 -0.07 14.37 2.98
CA PRO A 28 0.26 14.60 1.57
C PRO A 28 1.11 13.46 1.02
N TRP A 29 0.80 13.05 -0.21
CA TRP A 29 1.47 11.96 -0.91
C TRP A 29 1.86 12.39 -2.34
N THR A 30 2.84 11.69 -2.90
CA THR A 30 3.36 11.86 -4.26
C THR A 30 3.45 10.50 -4.93
N TYR A 31 4.65 9.90 -4.98
CA TYR A 31 4.89 8.61 -5.62
C TYR A 31 4.54 7.42 -4.72
N GLN A 32 4.28 7.64 -3.42
CA GLN A 32 3.98 6.59 -2.44
C GLN A 32 2.79 5.72 -2.87
N THR A 33 1.80 6.31 -3.54
CA THR A 33 0.62 5.57 -4.00
C THR A 33 0.97 4.50 -5.03
N ASP A 34 1.93 4.76 -5.92
CA ASP A 34 2.35 3.79 -6.94
C ASP A 34 3.13 2.64 -6.30
N TYR A 35 3.97 2.92 -5.30
CA TYR A 35 4.65 1.89 -4.52
C TYR A 35 3.65 1.00 -3.77
N PHE A 36 2.60 1.60 -3.20
CA PHE A 36 1.54 0.85 -2.53
C PHE A 36 0.80 -0.06 -3.52
N GLY A 37 0.43 0.47 -4.70
CA GLY A 37 -0.20 -0.31 -5.76
C GLY A 37 0.67 -1.47 -6.24
N TYR A 38 1.97 -1.24 -6.46
CA TYR A 38 2.92 -2.27 -6.86
C TYR A 38 3.00 -3.41 -5.84
N VAL A 39 3.16 -3.09 -4.55
CA VAL A 39 3.19 -4.11 -3.47
C VAL A 39 1.83 -4.81 -3.35
N GLY A 40 0.72 -4.08 -3.52
CA GLY A 40 -0.63 -4.64 -3.55
C GLY A 40 -0.81 -5.67 -4.67
N THR A 41 -0.32 -5.38 -5.87
CA THR A 41 -0.33 -6.34 -6.99
C THR A 41 0.53 -7.57 -6.69
N MET A 42 1.74 -7.39 -6.15
CA MET A 42 2.58 -8.52 -5.75
C MET A 42 1.89 -9.39 -4.69
N HIS A 43 1.19 -8.78 -3.73
CA HIS A 43 0.44 -9.51 -2.72
C HIS A 43 -0.66 -10.39 -3.33
N VAL A 44 -1.40 -9.87 -4.31
CA VAL A 44 -2.40 -10.66 -5.04
C VAL A 44 -1.74 -11.83 -5.77
N LEU A 45 -0.60 -11.63 -6.42
CA LEU A 45 0.11 -12.71 -7.11
C LEU A 45 0.60 -13.82 -6.16
N ILE A 46 1.04 -13.46 -4.95
CA ILE A 46 1.60 -14.41 -3.98
C ILE A 46 0.51 -15.12 -3.16
N GLN A 47 -0.52 -14.38 -2.73
CA GLN A 47 -1.53 -14.88 -1.78
C GLN A 47 -2.91 -15.12 -2.41
N ASN A 48 -3.10 -14.74 -3.67
CA ASN A 48 -4.39 -14.76 -4.38
C ASN A 48 -5.52 -14.04 -3.62
N LYS A 49 -5.16 -13.00 -2.87
CA LYS A 49 -6.06 -12.17 -2.07
C LYS A 49 -5.64 -10.71 -2.17
N TYR A 50 -6.61 -9.81 -2.14
CA TYR A 50 -6.35 -8.38 -2.06
C TYR A 50 -5.60 -8.05 -0.77
N ALA A 51 -4.61 -7.16 -0.90
CA ALA A 51 -3.86 -6.66 0.24
C ALA A 51 -4.79 -5.82 1.13
N GLU A 52 -4.79 -6.11 2.42
CA GLU A 52 -5.40 -5.27 3.43
C GLU A 52 -4.30 -4.79 4.36
N VAL A 53 -4.36 -3.52 4.77
CA VAL A 53 -3.37 -2.94 5.68
C VAL A 53 -4.01 -2.53 6.99
N ILE A 54 -3.35 -2.86 8.09
CA ILE A 54 -3.73 -2.49 9.44
C ILE A 54 -2.62 -1.66 10.07
N LYS A 55 -3.01 -0.60 10.78
CA LYS A 55 -2.08 0.24 11.54
C LYS A 55 -1.87 -0.37 12.93
N GLN A 56 -0.68 -0.88 13.21
CA GLN A 56 -0.29 -1.42 14.52
C GLN A 56 0.95 -0.70 15.03
N GLY A 57 0.86 -0.07 16.21
CA GLY A 57 2.00 0.62 16.82
C GLY A 57 2.58 1.76 15.97
N GLY A 58 1.74 2.42 15.17
CA GLY A 58 2.16 3.49 14.26
C GLY A 58 2.72 3.02 12.91
N VAL A 59 2.85 1.71 12.69
CA VAL A 59 3.35 1.13 11.44
C VAL A 59 2.21 0.41 10.71
N TYR A 60 2.13 0.60 9.39
CA TYR A 60 1.20 -0.14 8.54
C TYR A 60 1.77 -1.53 8.22
N LYS A 61 0.98 -2.56 8.51
CA LYS A 61 1.32 -3.96 8.23
C LYS A 61 0.25 -4.58 7.34
N LEU A 62 0.67 -5.48 6.45
CA LEU A 62 -0.25 -6.30 5.65
C LEU A 62 -0.97 -7.30 6.56
N THR A 63 -2.27 -7.42 6.38
CA THR A 63 -3.12 -8.41 7.03
C THR A 63 -2.92 -9.75 6.33
N GLY A 64 -2.33 -10.71 7.04
CA GLY A 64 -2.14 -12.06 6.54
C GLY A 64 -0.73 -12.56 6.74
N SER A 65 -0.61 -13.82 7.13
CA SER A 65 0.68 -14.49 7.18
C SER A 65 1.06 -14.92 5.78
N MET A 66 2.19 -14.43 5.26
CA MET A 66 2.76 -14.96 4.02
C MET A 66 3.07 -16.44 4.19
N LYS A 67 2.36 -17.29 3.43
CA LYS A 67 2.68 -18.72 3.35
C LYS A 67 4.06 -18.86 2.69
N ARG A 68 5.07 -19.11 3.50
CA ARG A 68 6.44 -19.33 3.01
C ARG A 68 6.48 -20.75 2.44
N PHE A 69 6.61 -20.88 1.12
CA PHE A 69 6.92 -22.17 0.47
C PHE A 69 8.39 -22.56 0.68
N LEU A 70 8.84 -22.53 1.93
CA LEU A 70 10.16 -23.00 2.34
C LEU A 70 10.00 -23.94 3.53
N SER A 71 9.27 -25.04 3.32
CA SER A 71 9.43 -26.26 4.11
C SER A 71 10.04 -27.30 3.19
N ARG A 72 11.33 -27.56 3.39
CA ARG A 72 11.91 -28.87 3.05
C ARG A 72 11.58 -29.83 4.18
#